data_AF-A0A2P4XPG3-F1
#
_entry.id   AF-A0A2P4XPG3-F1
#
_cell.length_a   1.000
_cell.length_b   1.000
_cell.length_c   1.000
_cell.angle_alpha   90.00
_cell.angle_beta   90.00
_cell.angle_gamma   90.00
#
_symmetry.space_group_name_H-M   'P 1'
#
loop_
_entity.id
_entity.type
_entity.pdbx_description
1 polymer ?
#
loop_
_entity_poly.entity_id
_entity_poly.type
_entity_poly.pdbx_seq_one_letter_code
_entity_poly.pdbx_strand_id
1 'polypeptide(L)' 'MFRAGFDVDIDDTGKTLNKKIREGQMAHYNFILVVGAKEKETRSVNIRTRDNKVTGTKTLEEAIAMFKDLEVTKAADE' A
#
# COMPACT_ATOMS: atom_id res chain seq x y z
N MET A 1 0.81 5.43 8.70
CA MET A 1 -0.44 4.69 8.41
C MET A 1 -1.27 4.51 9.67
N PHE A 2 -0.87 3.70 10.66
CA PHE A 2 -1.64 3.53 11.91
C PHE A 2 -2.00 4.85 12.63
N ARG A 3 -1.02 5.74 12.84
CA ARG A 3 -1.26 7.08 13.43
C ARG A 3 -2.17 7.98 12.60
N ALA A 4 -2.38 7.66 11.32
CA ALA A 4 -3.26 8.41 10.44
C ALA A 4 -4.71 7.93 10.49
N GLY A 5 -5.01 6.85 11.24
CA GLY A 5 -6.35 6.27 11.38
C GLY A 5 -6.62 5.05 10.51
N PHE A 6 -5.64 4.58 9.73
CA PHE A 6 -5.82 3.44 8.83
C PHE A 6 -5.47 2.11 9.50
N ASP A 7 -6.28 1.09 9.23
CA ASP A 7 -5.97 -0.31 9.52
C ASP A 7 -4.86 -0.78 8.58
N VAL A 8 -3.73 -1.20 9.16
CA VAL A 8 -2.54 -1.56 8.40
C VAL A 8 -1.82 -2.73 9.08
N ASP A 9 -1.43 -3.69 8.26
CA ASP A 9 -0.60 -4.81 8.66
C ASP A 9 0.74 -4.79 7.91
N ILE A 10 1.75 -5.40 8.51
CA ILE A 10 3.09 -5.52 7.94
C ILE A 10 3.46 -6.99 7.78
N ASP A 11 3.89 -7.36 6.58
CA ASP A 11 4.48 -8.68 6.30
C ASP A 11 6.00 -8.54 6.18
N ASP A 12 6.71 -8.83 7.27
CA ASP A 12 8.17 -8.85 7.37
C ASP A 12 8.78 -10.25 7.12
N THR A 13 7.97 -11.22 6.67
CA THR A 13 8.45 -12.60 6.47
C THR A 13 9.53 -12.70 5.37
N GLY A 14 10.37 -13.73 5.41
CA GLY A 14 11.36 -13.99 4.35
C GLY A 14 10.78 -14.49 3.01
N LYS A 15 9.47 -14.40 2.80
CA LYS A 15 8.80 -14.85 1.57
C LYS A 15 9.19 -13.97 0.38
N THR A 16 9.13 -14.54 -0.82
CA THR A 16 9.36 -13.78 -2.05
C THR A 16 8.33 -12.66 -2.20
N LEU A 17 8.73 -11.53 -2.80
CA LEU A 17 7.86 -10.37 -2.98
C LEU A 17 6.53 -10.73 -3.67
N ASN A 18 6.59 -11.55 -4.73
CA ASN A 18 5.40 -11.99 -5.45
C ASN A 18 4.45 -12.82 -4.57
N LYS A 19 4.97 -13.63 -3.64
CA LYS A 19 4.15 -14.40 -2.71
C LYS A 19 3.44 -13.48 -1.72
N LYS A 20 4.14 -12.48 -1.17
CA LYS A 20 3.54 -11.49 -0.26
C LYS A 20 2.43 -10.67 -0.93
N ILE A 21 2.68 -10.21 -2.16
CA ILE A 21 1.68 -9.48 -2.95
C ILE A 21 0.43 -10.35 -3.14
N ARG A 22 0.61 -11.62 -3.53
CA ARG A 22 -0.51 -12.54 -3.71
C ARG A 22 -1.27 -12.83 -2.41
N GLU A 23 -0.57 -13.02 -1.30
CA GLU A 23 -1.19 -13.22 0.02
C GLU A 23 -2.00 -11.97 0.44
N GLY A 24 -1.45 -10.77 0.22
CA GLY A 24 -2.17 -9.52 0.48
C GLY A 24 -3.44 -9.37 -0.38
N GLN A 25 -3.38 -9.77 -1.66
CA GLN A 25 -4.55 -9.78 -2.53
C GLN A 25 -5.61 -10.77 -2.04
N MET A 26 -5.21 -11.98 -1.65
CA MET A 26 -6.12 -13.02 -1.14
C MET A 26 -6.72 -12.66 0.22
N ALA A 27 -6.01 -11.88 1.02
CA ALA A 27 -6.52 -11.31 2.27
C ALA A 27 -7.38 -10.06 2.06
N HIS A 28 -7.67 -9.69 0.80
CA HIS A 28 -8.52 -8.56 0.43
C HIS A 28 -8.03 -7.20 0.95
N TYR A 29 -6.72 -6.99 1.09
CA TYR A 29 -6.19 -5.64 1.33
C TYR A 29 -6.42 -4.76 0.10
N ASN A 30 -6.94 -3.55 0.35
CA ASN A 30 -7.24 -2.57 -0.72
C ASN A 30 -5.96 -2.12 -1.44
N PHE A 31 -4.90 -1.88 -0.66
CA PHE A 31 -3.61 -1.44 -1.15
C PHE A 31 -2.48 -2.28 -0.57
N ILE A 32 -1.51 -2.60 -1.41
CA ILE A 32 -0.26 -3.27 -1.03
C ILE A 32 0.86 -2.26 -1.21
N LEU A 33 1.53 -1.94 -0.10
CA LEU A 33 2.66 -1.02 -0.05
C LEU A 33 3.97 -1.81 -0.09
N VAL A 34 4.68 -1.71 -1.21
CA VAL A 34 6.00 -2.33 -1.36
C VAL A 34 7.07 -1.31 -1.00
N VAL A 35 7.95 -1.70 -0.07
CA VAL A 35 9.08 -0.89 0.38
C VAL A 35 10.37 -1.66 0.13
N GLY A 36 11.15 -1.22 -0.85
CA GLY A 36 12.50 -1.69 -1.11
C GLY A 36 13.57 -0.75 -0.56
N ALA A 37 14.82 -0.98 -0.96
CA ALA A 37 15.95 -0.13 -0.57
C ALA A 37 15.80 1.30 -1.10
N LYS A 38 15.39 1.45 -2.35
CA LYS A 38 15.17 2.76 -3.00
C LYS A 38 14.05 3.55 -2.31
N GLU A 39 12.94 2.88 -2.03
CA GLU A 39 11.79 3.46 -1.32
C GLU A 39 12.16 3.93 0.08
N LYS A 40 13.01 3.16 0.79
CA LYS A 40 13.53 3.55 2.10
C LYS A 40 14.37 4.83 2.03
N GLU A 41 15.26 4.95 1.03
CA GLU A 41 16.10 6.13 0.84
C GLU A 41 15.28 7.37 0.49
N THR A 42 14.31 7.23 -0.41
CA THR A 42 13.47 8.36 -0.86
C THR A 42 12.24 8.60 0.01
N ARG A 43 12.11 7.90 1.15
CA ARG A 43 10.94 7.94 2.05
C ARG A 43 9.63 7.80 1.30
N SER A 44 9.65 6.93 0.29
CA SER A 44 8.55 6.67 -0.63
C SER A 44 8.05 5.25 -0.47
N VAL A 45 6.92 4.94 -1.07
CA VAL A 45 6.30 3.61 -1.10
C VAL A 45 5.79 3.33 -2.50
N ASN A 46 5.94 2.11 -2.98
CA ASN A 46 5.33 1.69 -4.22
C ASN A 46 3.95 1.09 -3.92
N ILE A 47 2.91 1.71 -4.47
CA ILE A 47 1.52 1.36 -4.18
C ILE A 47 0.99 0.47 -5.30
N ARG A 48 0.48 -0.69 -4.91
CA ARG A 48 -0.29 -1.60 -5.78
C ARG A 48 -1.72 -1.74 -5.27
N THR A 49 -2.67 -1.86 -6.18
CA THR A 49 -4.08 -2.14 -5.82
C THR A 49 -4.31 -3.64 -5.69
N ARG A 50 -5.46 -4.00 -5.10
CA ARG A 50 -5.96 -5.38 -5.05
C ARG A 50 -5.94 -6.07 -6.42
N ASP A 51 -6.31 -5.37 -7.50
CA ASP A 51 -6.37 -5.92 -8.85
C ASP A 51 -5.01 -5.98 -9.58
N ASN A 52 -3.91 -5.90 -8.82
CA ASN A 52 -2.53 -5.94 -9.33
C ASN A 52 -2.18 -4.74 -10.23
N LYS A 53 -2.97 -3.67 -10.19
CA LYS A 53 -2.65 -2.43 -10.90
C LYS A 53 -1.57 -1.70 -10.12
N VAL A 54 -0.49 -1.36 -10.82
CA VAL A 54 0.59 -0.56 -10.25
C VAL A 54 0.18 0.91 -10.33
N THR A 55 -0.11 1.52 -9.19
CA THR A 55 -0.42 2.95 -9.08
C THR A 55 0.86 3.78 -9.19
N GLY A 56 2.01 3.19 -8.84
CA GLY A 56 3.34 3.79 -8.94
C GLY A 56 3.96 4.09 -7.58
N THR A 57 5.08 4.81 -7.59
CA THR A 57 5.77 5.25 -6.38
C THR A 57 5.26 6.61 -5.93
N LYS A 58 4.89 6.73 -4.66
CA LYS A 58 4.51 7.99 -4.01
C LYS A 58 5.31 8.17 -2.73
N THR A 59 5.54 9.41 -2.33
CA THR A 59 6.10 9.69 -1.01
C THR A 59 5.14 9.22 0.10
N LEU A 60 5.65 9.01 1.31
CA LEU A 60 4.82 8.59 2.44
C LEU A 60 3.69 9.60 2.73
N GLU A 61 3.97 10.89 2.56
CA GLU A 61 3.02 11.98 2.78
C GLU A 61 1.91 11.98 1.73
N GLU A 62 2.28 11.86 0.45
CA GLU A 62 1.32 11.75 -0.66
C GLU A 62 0.44 10.50 -0.54
N ALA A 63 1.02 9.38 -0.09
CA ALA A 63 0.26 8.14 0.13
C ALA A 63 -0.80 8.31 1.22
N ILE A 64 -0.44 8.96 2.34
CA ILE A 64 -1.38 9.24 3.42
C ILE A 64 -2.48 10.20 2.97
N ALA A 65 -2.12 11.27 2.23
CA ALA A 65 -3.09 12.22 1.70
C ALA A 65 -4.09 11.53 0.75
N MET A 66 -3.57 10.72 -0.19
CA MET A 66 -4.39 9.91 -1.10
C MET A 66 -5.37 9.00 -0.34
N PHE A 67 -4.91 8.30 0.70
CA PHE A 67 -5.78 7.40 1.47
C PHE A 67 -6.83 8.15 2.28
N LYS A 68 -6.52 9.34 2.81
CA LYS A 68 -7.50 10.19 3.49
C LYS A 68 -8.59 10.67 2.54
N ASP A 69 -8.22 11.08 1.33
CA ASP A 69 -9.19 11.53 0.34
C ASP A 69 -10.15 10.40 -0.06
N LEU A 70 -9.64 9.17 -0.21
CA LEU A 70 -10.45 7.98 -0.49
C LEU A 70 -11.39 7.63 0.67
N GLU A 71 -10.92 7.75 1.91
CA GLU A 71 -11.73 7.53 3.12
C GLU A 71 -12.86 8.56 3.24
N VAL A 72 -12.56 9.84 3.01
CA VAL A 72 -13.54 10.95 3.08
C VAL A 72 -14.59 10.82 1.99
N THR A 73 -14.17 10.52 0.77
CA THR A 73 -15.09 10.40 -0.38
C THR A 73 -15.89 9.11 -0.39
N LYS A 74 -15.54 8.13 0.46
CA LYS A 74 -16.08 6.76 0.44
C LYS A 74 -16.09 6.21 -0.99
N ALA A 75 -14.99 6.42 -1.70
CA ALA A 75 -14.87 6.02 -3.09
C ALA A 75 -15.09 4.50 -3.21
N ALA A 76 -15.99 4.10 -4.12
CA ALA A 76 -16.12 2.72 -4.51
C ALA A 76 -15.00 2.37 -5.49
N ASP A 77 -14.49 1.13 -5.41
CA ASP A 77 -13.71 0.56 -6.50
C ASP A 77 -14.64 0.46 -7.72
N GLU A 78 -14.31 1.14 -8.82
CA GLU A 78 -15.06 1.08 -10.09
C GLU A 78 -14.76 -0.21 -10.87
#